data_AF-A0A7D9DLB1-F1
#
_entry.id   AF-A0A7D9DLB1-F1
#
_cell.length_a   1.000
_cell.length_b   1.000
_cell.length_c   1.000
_cell.angle_alpha   90.00
_cell.angle_beta   90.00
_cell.angle_gamma   90.00
#
_symmetry.space_group_name_H-M   'P 1'
#
loop_
_entity.id
_entity.type
_entity.pdbx_description
1 polymer ?
#
loop_
_entity_poly.entity_id
_entity_poly.type
_entity_poly.pdbx_seq_one_letter_code
_entity_poly.pdbx_strand_id
1 'polypeptide(L)'
;TDRHNMVEMEDPSVNYPLTSGKPLTMFTNAKIIWSSHKRTKTKQDLVTSMASSGYYDSVSHYKALVAQNKALNDELNNAPASYRGMLLRFAPGEHYYMCTRNNNFSNRDQKGRLGVRP
;
A
#
# COMPACT_ATOMS: atom_id res chain seq x y z
N THR A 1 0.13 13.77 -13.23
CA THR A 1 0.81 13.55 -11.94
C THR A 1 0.86 12.06 -11.67
N ASP A 2 2.04 11.55 -11.35
CA ASP A 2 2.20 10.13 -11.06
C ASP A 2 1.71 9.80 -9.65
N ARG A 3 0.75 8.87 -9.59
CA ARG A 3 0.22 8.33 -8.35
C ARG A 3 0.90 6.99 -8.09
N HIS A 4 1.19 6.72 -6.83
CA HIS A 4 1.95 5.54 -6.43
C HIS A 4 1.39 4.98 -5.14
N ASN A 5 1.15 3.68 -5.12
CA ASN A 5 0.80 2.93 -3.93
C ASN A 5 1.87 1.86 -3.65
N MET A 6 1.83 1.30 -2.45
CA MET A 6 2.68 0.17 -2.09
C MET A 6 1.80 -0.95 -1.57
N VAL A 7 1.82 -2.07 -2.27
CA VAL A 7 1.20 -3.32 -1.84
C VAL A 7 2.27 -4.40 -1.75
N GLU A 8 2.15 -5.26 -0.76
CA GLU A 8 3.05 -6.39 -0.57
C GLU A 8 2.85 -7.41 -1.68
N MET A 9 3.93 -8.04 -2.12
CA MET A 9 3.93 -9.11 -3.12
C MET A 9 4.78 -10.28 -2.62
N GLU A 10 4.64 -11.44 -3.24
CA GLU A 10 5.39 -12.63 -2.84
C GLU A 10 6.87 -12.52 -3.23
N ASP A 11 7.13 -12.25 -4.51
CA ASP A 11 8.48 -12.16 -5.06
C ASP A 11 8.45 -11.40 -6.40
N PRO A 12 9.58 -10.86 -6.90
CA PRO A 12 9.57 -9.98 -8.06
C PRO A 12 9.22 -10.68 -9.39
N SER A 13 9.12 -12.01 -9.45
CA SER A 13 8.71 -12.76 -10.64
C SER A 13 7.21 -12.68 -10.93
N VAL A 14 6.37 -12.30 -9.95
CA VAL A 14 4.92 -12.17 -10.12
C VAL A 14 4.48 -10.73 -10.36
N ASN A 15 3.30 -10.54 -10.98
CA ASN A 15 2.72 -9.24 -11.36
C ASN A 15 1.40 -8.95 -10.62
N TYR A 16 1.22 -9.52 -9.43
CA TYR A 16 0.02 -9.32 -8.64
C TYR A 16 0.38 -9.15 -7.16
N PRO A 17 -0.44 -8.38 -6.41
CA PRO A 17 -0.28 -8.26 -4.97
C PRO A 17 -0.45 -9.61 -4.29
N LEU A 18 0.11 -9.75 -3.08
CA LEU A 18 -0.12 -10.92 -2.24
C LEU A 18 -1.63 -11.15 -2.07
N THR A 19 -2.11 -12.35 -2.38
CA THR A 19 -3.53 -12.70 -2.31
C THR A 19 -3.96 -12.98 -0.86
N SER A 20 -5.26 -12.87 -0.58
CA SER A 20 -5.84 -12.98 0.77
C SER A 20 -5.59 -14.31 1.49
N GLY A 21 -5.09 -15.33 0.79
CA GLY A 21 -4.73 -16.62 1.38
C GLY A 21 -3.39 -16.62 2.13
N LYS A 22 -2.56 -15.58 1.96
CA LYS A 22 -1.28 -15.44 2.66
C LYS A 22 -1.32 -14.24 3.61
N PRO A 23 -0.77 -14.37 4.83
CA PRO A 23 -0.71 -13.24 5.75
C PRO A 23 0.24 -12.17 5.19
N LEU A 24 -0.22 -10.92 5.17
CA LEU A 24 0.66 -9.77 4.95
C LEU A 24 1.64 -9.68 6.12
N THR A 25 2.91 -9.38 5.85
CA THR A 25 3.98 -9.33 6.85
C THR A 25 4.72 -7.99 6.86
N MET A 26 4.90 -7.36 5.70
CA MET A 26 5.68 -6.13 5.54
C MET A 26 5.11 -4.99 6.37
N PHE A 27 3.85 -4.63 6.12
CA PHE A 27 3.19 -3.50 6.80
C PHE A 27 2.57 -3.91 8.13
N THR A 28 2.13 -5.16 8.27
CA THR A 28 1.53 -5.66 9.52
C THR A 28 2.56 -5.82 10.63
N ASN A 29 3.84 -5.97 10.32
CA ASN A 29 4.92 -6.00 11.32
C ASN A 29 5.65 -4.66 11.47
N ALA A 30 5.35 -3.67 10.63
CA ALA A 30 5.91 -2.33 10.74
C ALA A 30 5.32 -1.54 11.91
N LYS A 31 6.13 -0.68 12.53
CA LYS A 31 5.69 0.33 13.50
C LYS A 31 5.50 1.66 12.79
N ILE A 32 4.34 2.28 12.97
CA ILE A 32 4.08 3.66 12.55
C ILE A 32 4.82 4.59 13.53
N ILE A 33 5.80 5.34 13.03
CA ILE A 33 6.49 6.39 13.79
C ILE A 33 5.77 7.72 13.59
N TRP A 34 5.34 7.98 12.35
CA TRP A 34 4.55 9.15 12.00
C TRP A 34 3.67 8.86 10.78
N SER A 35 2.50 9.49 10.71
CA SER A 35 1.62 9.43 9.54
C SER A 35 1.10 10.81 9.19
N SER A 36 1.04 11.11 7.89
CA SER A 36 0.38 12.31 7.39
C SER A 36 -1.14 12.30 7.63
N HIS A 37 -1.74 11.12 7.82
CA HIS A 37 -3.15 10.95 8.15
C HIS A 37 -3.33 10.56 9.62
N LYS A 38 -3.93 11.45 10.40
CA LYS A 38 -4.18 11.25 11.85
C LYS A 38 -5.10 10.06 12.17
N ARG A 39 -5.90 9.61 11.19
CA ARG A 39 -6.81 8.46 11.32
C ARG A 39 -6.11 7.12 11.15
N THR A 40 -4.93 7.07 10.55
CA THR A 40 -4.15 5.84 10.41
C THR A 40 -3.49 5.49 11.74
N LYS A 41 -4.09 4.56 12.49
CA LYS A 41 -3.61 4.17 13.82
C LYS A 41 -3.30 2.69 13.92
N THR A 42 -4.05 1.85 13.20
CA THR A 42 -3.86 0.39 13.23
C THR A 42 -2.99 -0.09 12.08
N LYS A 43 -2.50 -1.32 12.20
CA LYS A 43 -1.76 -2.01 11.14
C LYS A 43 -2.61 -2.19 9.88
N GLN A 44 -3.90 -2.47 10.05
CA GLN A 44 -4.85 -2.58 8.95
C GLN A 44 -5.11 -1.24 8.27
N ASP A 45 -5.17 -0.14 9.03
CA ASP A 45 -5.24 1.21 8.46
C ASP A 45 -3.98 1.55 7.66
N LEU A 46 -2.80 1.16 8.17
CA LEU A 46 -1.54 1.34 7.47
C LEU A 46 -1.54 0.62 6.12
N VAL A 47 -1.87 -0.67 6.10
CA VAL A 47 -2.01 -1.45 4.86
C VAL A 47 -2.98 -0.77 3.91
N THR A 48 -4.16 -0.38 4.42
CA THR A 48 -5.21 0.28 3.63
C THR A 48 -4.71 1.59 3.02
N SER A 49 -3.97 2.40 3.78
CA SER A 49 -3.48 3.69 3.32
C SER A 49 -2.34 3.57 2.32
N MET A 50 -1.38 2.68 2.56
CA MET A 50 -0.28 2.41 1.61
C MET A 50 -0.79 1.81 0.31
N ALA A 51 -1.75 0.88 0.38
CA ALA A 51 -2.37 0.25 -0.79
C ALA A 51 -3.22 1.22 -1.62
N SER A 52 -3.76 2.28 -1.01
CA SER A 52 -4.67 3.23 -1.67
C SER A 52 -4.02 4.56 -2.05
N SER A 53 -2.69 4.67 -1.98
CA SER A 53 -1.97 5.94 -2.19
C SER A 53 -2.53 7.06 -1.28
N GLY A 54 -2.96 6.71 -0.06
CA GLY A 54 -3.57 7.63 0.89
C GLY A 54 -5.02 8.06 0.57
N TYR A 55 -5.68 7.50 -0.45
CA TYR A 55 -7.09 7.78 -0.71
C TYR A 55 -7.98 7.33 0.45
N TYR A 56 -7.66 6.18 1.02
CA TYR A 56 -8.18 5.71 2.29
C TYR A 56 -7.13 5.94 3.37
N ASP A 57 -7.56 6.37 4.55
CA ASP A 57 -6.67 6.56 5.70
C ASP A 57 -7.01 5.63 6.87
N SER A 58 -8.13 4.92 6.79
CA SER A 58 -8.52 3.85 7.69
C SER A 58 -9.43 2.83 7.00
N VAL A 59 -9.56 1.64 7.59
CA VAL A 59 -10.51 0.62 7.12
C VAL A 59 -11.95 1.13 7.19
N SER A 60 -12.29 1.91 8.22
CA SER A 60 -13.62 2.52 8.36
C SER A 60 -13.91 3.53 7.25
N HIS A 61 -12.91 4.34 6.86
CA HIS A 61 -13.06 5.29 5.76
C HIS A 61 -13.23 4.58 4.42
N TYR A 62 -12.46 3.51 4.18
CA TYR A 62 -12.65 2.63 3.03
C TYR A 62 -14.10 2.11 2.94
N LYS A 63 -14.60 1.48 4.00
CA LYS A 63 -15.97 0.93 4.02
C LYS A 63 -17.03 2.00 3.76
N ALA A 64 -16.87 3.18 4.35
CA ALA A 64 -17.81 4.29 4.18
C ALA A 64 -17.85 4.81 2.73
N LEU A 65 -16.69 4.94 2.07
CA LEU A 65 -16.63 5.40 0.67
C LEU A 65 -17.14 4.36 -0.32
N VAL A 66 -16.83 3.07 -0.10
CA VAL A 66 -17.38 1.99 -0.93
C VAL A 66 -18.91 1.96 -0.83
N ALA A 67 -19.48 2.09 0.37
CA ALA A 67 -20.93 2.18 0.56
C ALA A 67 -21.59 3.38 -0.14
N GLN A 68 -20.82 4.44 -0.44
CA GLN A 68 -21.26 5.62 -1.19
C GLN A 68 -20.98 5.52 -2.70
N ASN A 69 -20.58 4.36 -3.22
CA ASN A 69 -20.11 4.17 -4.59
C ASN A 69 -18.92 5.09 -4.98
N LYS A 70 -18.08 5.44 -4.01
CA LYS A 70 -16.85 6.22 -4.17
C LYS A 70 -15.62 5.33 -3.97
N ALA A 71 -15.65 4.14 -4.57
CA ALA A 71 -14.52 3.22 -4.52
C ALA A 71 -13.31 3.81 -5.26
N LEU A 72 -12.11 3.45 -4.81
CA LEU A 72 -10.86 3.74 -5.48
C LEU A 72 -10.88 3.06 -6.86
N ASN A 73 -10.50 3.79 -7.88
CA ASN A 73 -10.37 3.26 -9.23
C ASN A 73 -9.08 2.42 -9.36
N ASP A 74 -9.10 1.38 -10.19
CA ASP A 74 -7.98 0.44 -10.37
C ASP A 74 -6.70 1.11 -10.87
N GLU A 75 -6.81 2.20 -11.62
CA GLU A 75 -5.67 3.01 -12.11
C GLU A 75 -5.24 4.11 -11.13
N LEU A 76 -5.87 4.14 -9.94
CA LEU A 76 -5.72 5.16 -8.91
C LEU A 76 -6.12 6.58 -9.35
N ASN A 77 -6.88 6.74 -10.43
CA ASN A 77 -7.16 8.06 -11.02
C ASN A 77 -7.85 9.05 -10.06
N ASN A 78 -8.65 8.55 -9.12
CA ASN A 78 -9.32 9.33 -8.09
C ASN A 78 -8.54 9.43 -6.77
N ALA A 79 -7.35 8.83 -6.66
CA ALA A 79 -6.46 9.04 -5.52
C ALA A 79 -5.82 10.44 -5.57
N PRO A 80 -5.33 10.97 -4.42
CA PRO A 80 -4.61 12.23 -4.40
C PRO A 80 -3.42 12.24 -5.37
N ALA A 81 -3.18 13.38 -6.03
CA ALA A 81 -2.06 13.53 -6.97
C ALA A 81 -0.68 13.40 -6.32
N SER A 82 -0.60 13.60 -5.01
CA SER A 82 0.59 13.41 -4.19
C SER A 82 0.17 12.88 -2.82
N TYR A 83 0.84 11.84 -2.35
CA TYR A 83 0.66 11.32 -1.00
C TYR A 83 1.85 11.72 -0.14
N ARG A 84 1.58 12.43 0.97
CA ARG A 84 2.63 12.87 1.92
C ARG A 84 3.31 11.71 2.64
N GLY A 85 2.73 10.51 2.60
CA GLY A 85 3.36 9.29 3.10
C GLY A 85 3.32 9.15 4.62
N MET A 86 4.19 8.27 5.11
CA MET A 86 4.35 7.91 6.52
C MET A 86 5.82 7.65 6.82
N LEU A 87 6.20 7.76 8.09
CA LEU A 87 7.47 7.26 8.60
C LEU A 87 7.23 5.93 9.31
N LEU A 88 7.83 4.87 8.79
CA LEU A 88 7.65 3.50 9.26
C LEU A 88 8.97 2.92 9.72
N ARG A 89 8.93 2.12 10.78
CA ARG A 89 10.04 1.25 11.19
C ARG A 89 9.66 -0.19 10.87
N PHE A 90 10.28 -0.77 9.86
CA PHE A 90 10.04 -2.14 9.42
C PHE A 90 10.74 -3.15 10.34
N ALA A 91 10.21 -4.36 10.41
CA ALA A 91 10.87 -5.48 11.08
C ALA A 91 12.02 -6.01 10.20
N PRO A 92 13.11 -6.56 10.80
CA PRO A 92 14.17 -7.23 10.07
C PRO A 92 13.62 -8.31 9.13
N GLY A 93 14.23 -8.45 7.95
CA GLY A 93 13.78 -9.40 6.93
C GLY A 93 13.80 -8.82 5.51
N GLU A 94 13.31 -9.63 4.58
CA GLU A 94 13.18 -9.28 3.17
C GLU A 94 11.71 -9.05 2.84
N HIS A 95 11.39 -7.85 2.34
CA HIS A 95 10.02 -7.46 2.01
C HIS A 95 9.94 -7.11 0.52
N TYR A 96 8.99 -7.69 -0.19
CA TYR A 96 8.74 -7.36 -1.59
C TYR A 96 7.46 -6.54 -1.71
N TYR A 97 7.50 -5.52 -2.55
CA TYR A 97 6.35 -4.68 -2.82
C TYR A 97 6.29 -4.26 -4.27
N MET A 98 5.10 -3.85 -4.67
CA MET A 98 4.84 -3.30 -6.00
C MET A 98 3.87 -2.12 -5.93
N CYS A 99 3.87 -1.32 -6.98
CA CYS A 99 2.81 -0.40 -7.30
C CYS A 99 1.79 -1.14 -8.16
N THR A 100 0.49 -1.02 -7.87
CA THR A 100 -0.54 -1.64 -8.72
C THR A 100 -0.80 -0.83 -9.99
N ARG A 101 -0.54 0.49 -9.94
CA ARG A 101 -0.72 1.36 -11.09
C ARG A 101 0.33 1.04 -12.16
N ASN A 102 -0.12 0.93 -13.41
CA ASN A 102 0.71 0.61 -14.57
C ASN A 102 1.42 -0.75 -14.53
N ASN A 103 1.03 -1.66 -13.62
CA ASN A 103 1.59 -3.01 -13.55
C ASN A 103 1.04 -3.98 -14.62
N ASN A 104 0.36 -3.44 -15.64
CA ASN A 104 -0.12 -4.22 -16.79
C ASN A 104 0.85 -4.14 -17.99
N PHE A 105 1.94 -3.38 -17.85
CA PHE A 105 2.96 -3.22 -18.88
C PHE A 105 4.30 -3.68 -18.31
N SER A 106 4.79 -4.83 -18.76
CA SER A 106 6.02 -5.45 -18.25
C SER A 106 7.25 -4.54 -18.29
N ASN A 107 7.27 -3.55 -19.18
CA ASN A 107 8.34 -2.55 -19.28
C ASN A 107 8.16 -1.33 -18.35
N ARG A 108 7.09 -1.28 -17.54
CA ARG A 108 6.77 -0.22 -16.58
C ARG A 108 6.34 -0.76 -15.21
N ASP A 109 6.53 -2.05 -14.96
CA ASP A 109 6.24 -2.66 -13.68
C ASP A 109 7.14 -2.05 -12.60
N GLN A 110 6.52 -1.38 -11.62
CA GLN A 110 7.21 -0.76 -10.50
C GLN A 110 7.22 -1.73 -9.32
N LYS A 111 8.33 -2.42 -9.14
CA LYS A 111 8.54 -3.40 -8.06
C LYS A 111 9.78 -3.05 -7.27
N GLY A 112 9.79 -3.43 -6.00
CA GLY A 112 10.91 -3.18 -5.11
C GLY A 112 11.10 -4.28 -4.09
N ARG A 113 12.33 -4.33 -3.58
CA ARG A 113 12.75 -5.18 -2.46
C ARG A 113 13.32 -4.28 -1.37
N LEU A 114 12.88 -4.51 -0.14
CA LEU A 114 13.39 -3.86 1.06
C LEU A 114 14.03 -4.90 1.97
N GLY A 115 15.36 -4.91 2.03
CA GLY A 115 16.12 -5.73 2.97
C GLY A 115 16.41 -4.94 4.24
N VAL A 116 15.85 -5.36 5.37
CA VAL A 116 16.02 -4.73 6.69
C VAL A 116 16.96 -5.60 7.52
N ARG A 117 18.11 -5.03 7.90
CA ARG A 117 19.10 -5.70 8.75
C ARG A 117 18.76 -5.48 10.23
N PRO A 118 19.18 -6.40 11.13
CA PRO A 118 19.02 -6.25 12.58
C PRO A 118 19.67 -4.99 13.13
#